data_AF-L8WNG7-F1
#
_entry.id   AF-L8WNG7-F1
#
_cell.length_a   1.000
_cell.length_b   1.000
_cell.length_c   1.000
_cell.angle_alpha   90.00
_cell.angle_beta   90.00
_cell.angle_gamma   90.00
#
_symmetry.space_group_name_H-M   'P 1'
#
loop_
_entity.id
_entity.type
_entity.pdbx_description
1 polymer ?
#
loop_
_entity_poly.entity_id
_entity_poly.type
_entity_poly.pdbx_seq_one_letter_code
_entity_poly.pdbx_strand_id
1 'polypeptide(L)'
;MSSHHQSFASTSNYRYNPVALTAPYTYQPRPRQQVRQNLTYQQKIQVLDFYHLNKNRLSMESMIPPLRSMGFTTICQSTISRFVKNESRIRQCAAEQNEHAKRASVVVLPEVEDALVKWIEQQQEQGYSISGDAIVERGKEICDELQVPGDQRIGFSRGWLDSFKKRNGLSLRRAGR
;
A
#
# COMPACT_ATOMS: atom_id res chain seq x y z
N MET A 1 62.47 -12.36 24.77
CA MET A 1 61.41 -11.64 25.50
C MET A 1 60.67 -10.80 24.47
N SER A 2 59.36 -11.03 24.36
CA SER A 2 58.26 -10.17 23.88
C SER A 2 58.59 -8.99 22.93
N SER A 3 57.92 -8.77 21.81
CA SER A 3 56.47 -8.85 21.60
C SER A 3 56.11 -8.91 20.11
N HIS A 4 55.06 -9.69 19.83
CA HIS A 4 54.11 -9.48 18.74
C HIS A 4 53.66 -8.01 18.64
N HIS A 5 53.55 -7.44 17.44
CA HIS A 5 52.24 -6.92 17.00
C HIS A 5 52.16 -6.74 15.48
N GLN A 6 51.04 -7.21 14.95
CA GLN A 6 50.61 -7.20 13.56
C GLN A 6 50.30 -5.77 13.07
N SER A 7 50.69 -5.44 11.84
CA SER A 7 50.19 -4.28 11.11
C SER A 7 48.74 -4.52 10.67
N PHE A 8 47.80 -3.75 11.24
CA PHE A 8 46.44 -3.63 10.74
C PHE A 8 46.35 -2.53 9.68
N ALA A 9 45.58 -2.81 8.63
CA ALA A 9 45.26 -1.93 7.52
C ALA A 9 44.42 -0.71 7.92
N SER A 10 44.54 0.40 7.18
CA SER A 10 43.39 1.29 6.92
C SER A 10 43.61 2.15 5.68
N THR A 11 42.95 1.74 4.61
CA THR A 11 42.79 2.49 3.37
C THR A 11 41.82 3.64 3.61
N SER A 12 42.31 4.86 3.70
CA SER A 12 41.47 6.07 3.74
C SER A 12 41.61 6.82 2.42
N ASN A 13 40.77 6.44 1.45
CA ASN A 13 40.60 7.17 0.19
C ASN A 13 39.67 8.37 0.41
N TYR A 14 40.17 9.43 1.05
CA TYR A 14 39.53 10.75 0.94
C TYR A 14 40.20 11.53 -0.19
N ARG A 15 39.49 11.60 -1.32
CA ARG A 15 39.82 12.47 -2.45
C ARG A 15 39.52 13.91 -2.01
N TYR A 16 40.54 14.63 -1.57
CA TYR A 16 40.47 16.06 -1.29
C TYR A 16 40.05 16.81 -2.56
N ASN A 17 38.91 17.50 -2.52
CA ASN A 17 38.45 18.36 -3.61
C ASN A 17 38.66 19.82 -3.16
N PRO A 18 39.68 20.52 -3.67
CA PRO A 18 39.96 21.89 -3.24
C PRO A 18 38.87 22.83 -3.77
N VAL A 19 38.01 23.31 -2.88
CA VAL A 19 36.97 24.29 -3.21
C VAL A 19 37.64 25.64 -3.43
N ALA A 20 37.60 26.13 -4.67
CA ALA A 20 38.03 27.49 -5.02
C ALA A 20 37.18 28.54 -4.29
N LEU A 21 37.84 29.37 -3.50
CA LEU A 21 37.28 30.45 -2.67
C LEU A 21 37.06 31.74 -3.50
N THR A 22 36.06 31.82 -4.39
CA THR A 22 35.76 33.10 -5.11
C THR A 22 34.30 33.32 -5.55
N ALA A 23 33.28 32.80 -4.85
CA ALA A 23 31.90 33.24 -5.10
C ALA A 23 31.07 33.33 -3.81
N PRO A 24 30.28 34.41 -3.61
CA PRO A 24 29.35 34.48 -2.49
C PRO A 24 28.34 33.33 -2.62
N TYR A 25 28.18 32.55 -1.55
CA TYR A 25 27.23 31.43 -1.48
C TYR A 25 25.80 31.97 -1.64
N THR A 26 25.31 32.03 -2.87
CA THR A 26 23.89 32.29 -3.13
C THR A 26 23.13 31.03 -2.75
N TYR A 27 22.45 31.05 -1.61
CA TYR A 27 21.51 29.99 -1.24
C TYR A 27 20.39 29.97 -2.28
N GLN A 28 20.47 29.02 -3.22
CA GLN A 28 19.33 28.70 -4.07
C GLN A 28 18.40 27.79 -3.28
N PRO A 29 17.15 28.21 -2.98
CA PRO A 29 16.20 27.34 -2.31
C PRO A 29 16.01 26.10 -3.16
N ARG A 30 16.20 24.91 -2.57
CA ARG A 30 16.00 23.66 -3.29
C ARG A 30 14.56 23.64 -3.82
N PRO A 31 14.35 23.30 -5.09
CA PRO A 31 13.01 23.23 -5.65
C PRO A 31 12.16 22.30 -4.78
N ARG A 32 10.95 22.75 -4.46
CA ARG A 32 10.02 22.04 -3.59
C ARG A 32 9.76 20.66 -4.22
N GLN A 33 10.33 19.61 -3.62
CA GLN A 33 10.18 18.25 -4.15
C GLN A 33 8.70 17.90 -4.17
N GLN A 34 8.17 17.46 -5.32
CA GLN A 34 6.78 17.04 -5.39
C GLN A 34 6.55 15.85 -4.46
N VAL A 35 5.56 15.96 -3.58
CA VAL A 35 5.17 14.86 -2.69
C VAL A 35 4.69 13.69 -3.55
N ARG A 36 5.33 12.53 -3.39
CA ARG A 36 5.01 11.32 -4.17
C ARG A 36 3.52 11.00 -4.08
N GLN A 37 2.88 10.84 -5.23
CA GLN A 37 1.48 10.42 -5.28
C GLN A 37 1.34 8.98 -4.80
N ASN A 38 0.35 8.74 -3.96
CA ASN A 38 -0.02 7.39 -3.54
C ASN A 38 -1.21 6.92 -4.39
N LEU A 39 -0.89 6.25 -5.51
CA LEU A 39 -1.86 5.84 -6.53
C LEU A 39 -2.69 4.61 -6.09
N THR A 40 -3.98 4.62 -6.39
CA THR A 40 -4.87 3.46 -6.23
C THR A 40 -4.53 2.36 -7.23
N TYR A 41 -5.03 1.14 -7.01
CA TYR A 41 -4.89 0.07 -8.01
C TYR A 41 -5.58 0.42 -9.34
N GLN A 42 -6.73 1.08 -9.29
CA GLN A 42 -7.43 1.57 -10.50
C GLN A 42 -6.60 2.61 -11.27
N GLN A 43 -5.98 3.56 -10.56
CA GLN A 43 -5.07 4.54 -11.18
C GLN A 43 -3.82 3.87 -11.78
N LYS A 44 -3.29 2.82 -11.14
CA LYS A 44 -2.17 2.03 -11.70
C LYS A 44 -2.59 1.30 -12.98
N ILE A 45 -3.83 0.81 -13.06
CA ILE A 45 -4.38 0.20 -14.28
C ILE A 45 -4.45 1.23 -15.41
N GLN A 46 -4.92 2.44 -15.15
CA GLN A 46 -4.94 3.50 -16.18
C GLN A 46 -3.55 3.77 -16.78
N VAL A 47 -2.51 3.77 -15.94
CA VAL A 47 -1.12 3.88 -16.38
C VAL A 47 -0.69 2.66 -17.23
N LEU A 48 -1.06 1.46 -16.81
CA LEU A 48 -0.75 0.21 -17.54
C LEU A 48 -1.46 0.14 -18.89
N ASP A 49 -2.73 0.53 -18.96
CA ASP A 49 -3.50 0.54 -20.19
C ASP A 49 -2.92 1.57 -21.16
N PHE A 50 -2.57 2.76 -20.68
CA PHE A 50 -1.84 3.76 -21.47
C PHE A 50 -0.51 3.20 -21.99
N TYR A 51 0.25 2.49 -21.14
CA TYR A 51 1.50 1.85 -21.55
C TYR A 51 1.27 0.83 -22.68
N HIS A 52 0.31 -0.08 -22.55
CA HIS A 52 0.07 -1.13 -23.55
C HIS A 52 -0.44 -0.59 -24.88
N LEU A 53 -1.21 0.50 -24.86
CA LEU A 53 -1.64 1.20 -26.07
C LEU A 53 -0.48 1.84 -26.83
N ASN A 54 0.60 2.22 -26.13
CA ASN A 54 1.68 3.03 -26.70
C ASN A 54 3.05 2.34 -26.77
N LYS A 55 3.24 1.16 -26.16
CA LYS A 55 4.54 0.49 -26.01
C LYS A 55 5.26 0.16 -27.32
N ASN A 56 4.54 0.04 -28.42
CA ASN A 56 5.11 -0.22 -29.74
C ASN A 56 5.51 1.07 -30.49
N ARG A 57 5.10 2.24 -29.99
CA ARG A 57 5.29 3.55 -30.64
C ARG A 57 6.17 4.49 -29.84
N LEU A 58 6.10 4.42 -28.51
CA LEU A 58 6.76 5.35 -27.60
C LEU A 58 7.67 4.61 -26.63
N SER A 59 8.80 5.24 -26.28
CA SER A 59 9.60 4.81 -25.13
C SER A 59 8.90 5.17 -23.83
N MET A 60 9.22 4.49 -22.72
CA MET A 60 8.68 4.82 -21.39
C MET A 60 8.97 6.27 -20.98
N GLU A 61 10.09 6.84 -21.42
CA GLU A 61 10.44 8.25 -21.18
C GLU A 61 9.47 9.18 -21.90
N SER A 62 9.18 8.89 -23.16
CA SER A 62 8.24 9.66 -23.99
C SER A 62 6.79 9.57 -23.49
N MET A 63 6.46 8.55 -22.69
CA MET A 63 5.15 8.41 -22.06
C MET A 63 4.97 9.29 -20.81
N ILE A 64 6.05 9.80 -20.20
CA ILE A 64 5.96 10.56 -18.94
C ILE A 64 5.19 11.88 -19.12
N PRO A 65 5.48 12.74 -20.12
CA PRO A 65 4.74 13.99 -20.31
C PRO A 65 3.21 13.81 -20.41
N PRO A 66 2.67 12.92 -21.29
CA PRO A 66 1.22 12.73 -21.36
C PRO A 66 0.65 12.13 -20.06
N LEU A 67 1.34 11.19 -19.40
CA LEU A 67 0.90 10.67 -18.10
C LEU A 67 0.82 11.77 -17.04
N ARG A 68 1.76 12.72 -17.02
CA ARG A 68 1.70 13.88 -16.11
C ARG A 68 0.54 14.81 -16.44
N SER A 69 0.27 15.06 -17.72
CA SER A 69 -0.90 15.84 -18.16
C SER A 69 -2.23 15.19 -17.79
N MET A 70 -2.28 13.86 -17.69
CA MET A 70 -3.45 13.11 -17.18
C MET A 70 -3.56 13.12 -15.65
N GLY A 71 -2.66 13.80 -14.94
CA GLY A 71 -2.70 13.94 -13.47
C GLY A 71 -1.73 13.06 -12.69
N PHE A 72 -0.91 12.22 -13.34
CA PHE A 72 0.14 11.43 -12.69
C PHE A 72 1.43 12.25 -12.51
N THR A 73 1.34 13.39 -11.82
CA THR A 73 2.39 14.43 -11.71
C THR A 73 3.76 13.91 -11.29
N THR A 74 3.81 12.92 -10.40
CA THR A 74 5.06 12.35 -9.86
C THR A 74 5.56 11.11 -10.60
N ILE A 75 4.91 10.72 -11.69
CA ILE A 75 5.29 9.53 -12.44
C ILE A 75 6.66 9.68 -13.10
N CYS A 76 7.38 8.57 -13.16
CA CYS A 76 8.69 8.46 -13.79
C CYS A 76 8.85 7.07 -14.42
N GLN A 77 9.89 6.91 -15.26
CA GLN A 77 10.17 5.67 -15.99
C GLN A 77 10.24 4.44 -15.07
N SER A 78 10.92 4.56 -13.92
CA SER A 78 11.05 3.45 -12.98
C SER A 78 9.72 3.05 -12.33
N THR A 79 8.79 3.99 -12.17
CA THR A 79 7.43 3.71 -11.70
C THR A 79 6.65 2.91 -12.75
N ILE A 80 6.70 3.33 -14.02
CA ILE A 80 6.05 2.62 -15.14
C ILE A 80 6.62 1.21 -15.25
N SER A 81 7.95 1.06 -15.27
CA SER A 81 8.63 -0.24 -15.30
C SER A 81 8.20 -1.13 -14.14
N ARG A 82 8.12 -0.58 -12.92
CA ARG A 82 7.66 -1.32 -11.74
C ARG A 82 6.22 -1.78 -11.87
N PHE A 83 5.33 -0.96 -12.43
CA PHE A 83 3.93 -1.35 -12.64
C PHE A 83 3.84 -2.48 -13.66
N VAL A 84 4.52 -2.37 -14.80
CA VAL A 84 4.55 -3.42 -15.83
C VAL A 84 5.08 -4.74 -15.25
N LYS A 85 6.17 -4.70 -14.47
CA LYS A 85 6.73 -5.89 -13.80
C LYS A 85 5.76 -6.55 -12.81
N ASN A 86 4.85 -5.79 -12.22
CA ASN A 86 3.90 -6.28 -11.21
C ASN A 86 2.45 -6.26 -11.73
N GLU A 87 2.26 -6.24 -13.06
CA GLU A 87 0.97 -6.00 -13.68
C GLU A 87 -0.09 -7.01 -13.23
N SER A 88 0.21 -8.30 -13.25
CA SER A 88 -0.73 -9.35 -12.84
C SER A 88 -1.24 -9.13 -11.42
N ARG A 89 -0.34 -8.80 -10.48
CA ARG A 89 -0.70 -8.49 -9.10
C ARG A 89 -1.53 -7.21 -9.00
N ILE A 90 -1.20 -6.17 -9.77
CA ILE A 90 -1.93 -4.91 -9.78
C ILE A 90 -3.37 -5.14 -10.27
N ARG A 91 -3.55 -5.89 -11.37
CA ARG A 91 -4.87 -6.22 -11.91
C ARG A 91 -5.68 -7.10 -10.96
N GLN A 92 -5.07 -8.12 -10.36
CA GLN A 92 -5.71 -8.95 -9.34
C GLN A 92 -6.19 -8.11 -8.15
N CYS A 93 -5.30 -7.31 -7.56
CA CYS A 93 -5.66 -6.44 -6.44
C CYS A 93 -6.74 -5.42 -6.80
N ALA A 94 -6.80 -4.94 -8.04
CA ALA A 94 -7.83 -4.01 -8.49
C ALA A 94 -9.22 -4.66 -8.64
N ALA A 95 -9.25 -5.97 -8.99
CA ALA A 95 -10.48 -6.74 -9.11
C ALA A 95 -11.04 -7.15 -7.73
N GLU A 96 -10.15 -7.48 -6.79
CA GLU A 96 -10.52 -7.97 -5.45
C GLU A 96 -10.78 -6.84 -4.43
N GLN A 97 -10.26 -5.63 -4.67
CA GLN A 97 -10.32 -4.54 -3.69
C GLN A 97 -11.13 -3.36 -4.19
N ASN A 98 -11.66 -2.58 -3.24
CA ASN A 98 -12.35 -1.33 -3.50
C ASN A 98 -11.52 -0.38 -4.39
N GLU A 99 -12.19 0.43 -5.21
CA GLU A 99 -11.58 1.38 -6.16
C GLU A 99 -10.54 2.31 -5.52
N HIS A 100 -10.74 2.69 -4.25
CA HIS A 100 -9.86 3.57 -3.51
C HIS A 100 -8.65 2.87 -2.86
N ALA A 101 -8.51 1.56 -3.02
CA ALA A 101 -7.43 0.79 -2.43
C ALA A 101 -6.07 1.14 -3.09
N LYS A 102 -5.10 1.51 -2.25
CA LYS A 102 -3.74 1.92 -2.68
C LYS A 102 -2.69 0.83 -2.40
N ARG A 103 -2.99 -0.06 -1.46
CA ARG A 103 -2.15 -1.16 -0.99
C ARG A 103 -3.04 -2.37 -0.75
N ALA A 104 -2.50 -3.56 -1.02
CA ALA A 104 -3.17 -4.79 -0.66
C ALA A 104 -3.46 -4.80 0.83
N SER A 105 -4.75 -4.92 1.18
CA SER A 105 -5.15 -5.21 2.56
C SER A 105 -4.79 -6.65 2.83
N VAL A 106 -3.82 -6.90 3.71
CA VAL A 106 -3.62 -8.25 4.24
C VAL A 106 -4.77 -8.49 5.21
N VAL A 107 -5.71 -9.34 4.82
CA VAL A 107 -6.68 -9.89 5.77
C VAL A 107 -5.90 -10.88 6.63
N VAL A 108 -5.78 -10.58 7.92
CA VAL A 108 -4.92 -11.35 8.84
C VAL A 108 -5.50 -12.74 9.11
N LEU A 109 -6.83 -12.87 9.11
CA LEU A 109 -7.55 -14.12 9.36
C LEU A 109 -8.70 -14.28 8.34
N PRO A 110 -8.39 -14.70 7.10
CA PRO A 110 -9.39 -14.77 6.02
C PRO A 110 -10.53 -15.74 6.34
N GLU A 111 -10.24 -16.89 6.95
CA GLU A 111 -11.26 -17.89 7.33
C GLU A 111 -12.22 -17.35 8.39
N VAL A 112 -11.68 -16.63 9.39
CA VAL A 112 -12.49 -15.98 10.42
C VAL A 112 -13.36 -14.88 9.83
N GLU A 113 -12.81 -14.05 8.95
CA GLU A 113 -13.60 -12.97 8.30
C GLU A 113 -14.69 -13.54 7.39
N ASP A 114 -14.42 -14.63 6.65
CA ASP A 114 -15.42 -15.29 5.78
C ASP A 114 -16.58 -15.89 6.58
N ALA A 115 -16.27 -16.63 7.65
CA ALA A 115 -17.29 -17.16 8.56
C ALA A 115 -18.12 -16.04 9.21
N LEU A 116 -17.48 -14.93 9.55
CA LEU A 116 -18.15 -13.77 10.14
C LEU A 116 -19.07 -13.07 9.13
N VAL A 117 -18.67 -12.94 7.86
CA VAL A 117 -19.53 -12.38 6.80
C VAL A 117 -20.77 -13.25 6.60
N LYS A 118 -20.61 -14.57 6.49
CA LYS A 118 -21.73 -15.51 6.35
C LYS A 118 -22.72 -15.42 7.50
N TRP A 119 -22.21 -15.33 8.73
CA TRP A 119 -23.06 -15.14 9.91
C TRP A 119 -23.82 -13.81 9.85
N ILE A 120 -23.17 -12.72 9.43
CA ILE A 120 -23.82 -11.41 9.28
C ILE A 120 -24.94 -11.46 8.24
N GLU A 121 -24.69 -12.09 7.10
CA GLU A 121 -25.69 -12.27 6.03
C GLU A 121 -26.91 -13.04 6.54
N GLN A 122 -26.70 -14.17 7.23
CA GLN A 122 -27.79 -14.96 7.82
C GLN A 122 -28.64 -14.16 8.82
N GLN A 123 -28.00 -13.35 9.67
CA GLN A 123 -28.70 -12.51 10.64
C GLN A 123 -29.49 -11.38 9.94
N GLN A 124 -28.95 -10.81 8.87
CA GLN A 124 -29.64 -9.79 8.07
C GLN A 124 -30.84 -10.35 7.31
N GLU A 125 -30.73 -11.56 6.75
CA GLU A 125 -31.84 -12.28 6.12
C GLU A 125 -32.99 -12.55 7.10
N GLN A 126 -32.67 -12.81 8.36
CA GLN A 126 -33.65 -12.97 9.44
C GLN A 126 -34.20 -11.63 9.97
N GLY A 127 -33.75 -10.50 9.42
CA GLY A 127 -34.23 -9.16 9.79
C GLY A 127 -33.60 -8.57 11.04
N TYR A 128 -32.55 -9.17 11.60
CA TYR A 128 -31.86 -8.64 12.77
C TYR A 128 -30.86 -7.53 12.41
N SER A 129 -30.86 -6.46 13.21
CA SER A 129 -29.81 -5.45 13.16
C SER A 129 -28.64 -5.86 14.06
N ILE A 130 -27.45 -6.03 13.47
CA ILE A 130 -26.26 -6.48 14.19
C ILE A 130 -25.45 -5.27 14.67
N SER A 131 -25.14 -5.22 15.96
CA SER A 131 -24.28 -4.19 16.54
C SER A 131 -22.80 -4.43 16.23
N GLY A 132 -21.98 -3.39 16.33
CA GLY A 132 -20.53 -3.55 16.18
C GLY A 132 -19.91 -4.48 17.22
N ASP A 133 -20.44 -4.45 18.44
CA ASP A 133 -19.93 -5.28 19.55
C ASP A 133 -20.27 -6.75 19.34
N ALA A 134 -21.46 -7.06 18.82
CA ALA A 134 -21.86 -8.42 18.46
C ALA A 134 -20.95 -9.02 17.37
N ILE A 135 -20.51 -8.20 16.39
CA ILE A 135 -19.54 -8.63 15.37
C ILE A 135 -18.19 -8.98 16.00
N VAL A 136 -17.74 -8.18 16.97
CA VAL A 136 -16.48 -8.43 17.68
C VAL A 136 -16.56 -9.69 18.55
N GLU A 137 -17.66 -9.88 19.27
CA GLU A 137 -17.91 -11.06 20.09
C GLU A 137 -17.95 -12.32 19.23
N ARG A 138 -18.77 -12.33 18.17
CA ARG A 138 -18.83 -13.47 17.24
C ARG A 138 -17.48 -13.76 16.57
N GLY A 139 -16.71 -12.72 16.24
CA GLY A 139 -15.37 -12.90 15.68
C GLY A 139 -14.42 -13.64 16.64
N LYS A 140 -14.51 -13.37 17.95
CA LYS A 140 -13.73 -14.09 18.96
C LYS A 140 -14.17 -15.54 19.09
N GLU A 141 -15.48 -15.78 19.11
CA GLU A 141 -16.05 -17.14 19.15
C GLU A 141 -15.59 -17.96 17.96
N ILE A 142 -15.61 -17.39 16.75
CA ILE A 142 -15.13 -18.07 15.53
C ILE A 142 -13.63 -18.39 15.63
N CYS A 143 -12.81 -17.51 16.23
CA CYS A 143 -11.40 -17.83 16.50
C CYS A 143 -11.24 -19.01 17.47
N ASP A 144 -12.14 -19.16 18.44
CA ASP A 144 -12.15 -20.30 19.36
C ASP A 144 -12.62 -21.58 18.64
N GLU A 145 -13.68 -21.49 17.83
CA GLU A 145 -14.22 -22.60 17.01
C GLU A 145 -13.17 -23.13 16.01
N LEU A 146 -12.42 -22.23 15.36
CA LEU A 146 -11.34 -22.58 14.42
C LEU A 146 -10.00 -22.88 15.09
N GLN A 147 -9.95 -22.87 16.43
CA GLN A 147 -8.73 -23.14 17.22
C GLN A 147 -7.53 -22.25 16.81
N VAL A 148 -7.79 -20.98 16.48
CA VAL A 148 -6.74 -20.05 16.06
C VAL A 148 -5.75 -19.82 17.20
N PRO A 149 -4.45 -20.08 17.00
CA PRO A 149 -3.41 -19.86 18.00
C PRO A 149 -3.38 -18.41 18.51
N GLY A 150 -3.14 -18.21 19.81
CA GLY A 150 -3.23 -16.88 20.45
C GLY A 150 -2.31 -15.82 19.85
N ASP A 151 -1.16 -16.24 19.31
CA ASP A 151 -0.18 -15.41 18.58
C ASP A 151 -0.66 -14.98 17.18
N GLN A 152 -1.64 -15.69 16.62
CA GLN A 152 -2.25 -15.38 15.32
C GLN A 152 -3.58 -14.64 15.47
N ARG A 153 -4.14 -14.57 16.69
CA ARG A 153 -5.38 -13.84 16.96
C ARG A 153 -5.18 -12.34 16.79
N ILE A 154 -6.15 -11.72 16.15
CA ILE A 154 -6.24 -10.26 16.10
C ILE A 154 -6.90 -9.73 17.37
N GLY A 155 -6.53 -8.52 17.79
CA GLY A 155 -7.12 -7.89 18.98
C GLY A 155 -8.57 -7.40 18.81
N PHE A 156 -9.22 -7.67 17.67
CA PHE A 156 -10.57 -7.19 17.33
C PHE A 156 -10.81 -5.71 17.71
N SER A 157 -9.84 -4.86 17.41
CA SER A 157 -9.88 -3.45 17.80
C SER A 157 -10.97 -2.70 17.05
N ARG A 158 -11.36 -1.53 17.55
CA ARG A 158 -12.28 -0.63 16.84
C ARG A 158 -11.81 -0.30 15.42
N GLY A 159 -10.50 -0.14 15.22
CA GLY A 159 -9.92 0.10 13.90
C GLY A 159 -10.02 -1.10 12.96
N TRP A 160 -9.92 -2.32 13.50
CA TRP A 160 -10.21 -3.54 12.72
C TRP A 160 -11.69 -3.59 12.33
N LEU A 161 -12.60 -3.35 13.26
CA LEU A 161 -14.05 -3.37 13.01
C LEU A 161 -14.45 -2.34 11.94
N ASP A 162 -13.92 -1.12 12.03
CA ASP A 162 -14.16 -0.08 11.02
C ASP A 162 -13.64 -0.47 9.64
N SER A 163 -12.49 -1.15 9.58
CA SER A 163 -11.91 -1.65 8.34
C SER A 163 -12.72 -2.83 7.77
N PHE A 164 -13.12 -3.77 8.63
CA PHE A 164 -13.96 -4.91 8.30
C PHE A 164 -15.30 -4.46 7.71
N LYS A 165 -16.00 -3.52 8.37
CA LYS A 165 -17.26 -2.95 7.87
C LYS A 165 -17.10 -2.29 6.51
N LYS A 166 -16.03 -1.51 6.32
CA LYS A 166 -15.73 -0.85 5.04
C LYS A 166 -15.43 -1.84 3.92
N ARG A 167 -14.72 -2.94 4.22
CA ARG A 167 -14.40 -3.97 3.23
C ARG A 167 -15.64 -4.75 2.79
N ASN A 168 -16.51 -5.11 3.73
CA ASN A 168 -17.68 -5.92 3.48
C ASN A 168 -18.95 -5.11 3.17
N GLY A 169 -18.83 -3.81 2.88
CA GLY A 169 -19.98 -2.97 2.53
C GLY A 169 -21.01 -2.78 3.64
N LEU A 170 -20.69 -3.14 4.90
CA LEU A 170 -21.59 -3.11 6.06
C LEU A 170 -21.79 -1.68 6.62
N SER A 171 -21.73 -0.67 5.75
CA SER A 171 -21.92 0.73 6.12
C SER A 171 -23.24 0.89 6.86
N LEU A 172 -23.14 1.40 8.08
CA LEU A 172 -24.25 1.75 8.95
C LEU A 172 -25.29 2.52 8.12
N ARG A 173 -26.41 1.89 7.75
CA ARG A 173 -27.62 2.65 7.47
C ARG A 173 -27.84 3.42 8.75
N ARG A 174 -27.54 4.72 8.76
CA ARG A 174 -28.10 5.62 9.77
C ARG A 174 -29.59 5.42 9.60
N ALA A 175 -30.21 4.70 10.54
CA ALA A 175 -31.66 4.72 10.68
C ALA A 175 -32.01 6.20 10.70
N GLY A 176 -32.75 6.62 9.66
CA GLY A 176 -33.24 7.98 9.56
C GLY A 176 -33.99 8.30 10.84
N ARG A 177 -33.69 9.47 11.40
CA ARG A 177 -34.64 10.14 12.27
C ARG A 177 -35.88 10.49 11.48
#